data_AF-A0A3M6VST6-F1
#
_entry.id   AF-A0A3M6VST6-F1
#
_cell.length_a   1.000
_cell.length_b   1.000
_cell.length_c   1.000
_cell.angle_alpha   90.00
_cell.angle_beta   90.00
_cell.angle_gamma   90.00
#
_symmetry.space_group_name_H-M   'P 1'
#
loop_
_entity.id
_entity.type
_entity.pdbx_description
1 polymer ?
#
loop_
_entity_poly.entity_id
_entity_poly.type
_entity_poly.pdbx_seq_one_letter_code
_entity_poly.pdbx_strand_id
1 'polypeptide(L)'
;MLEIRELRPLLAILNEDDKPLEQVASMFLHTFTKSDHFKVGCTICILLEDNLLTSSQRIVSFAILSEVYRIEGTTTNPFLPVFLDALEKGSDLCEKKLIVHLLSAQGANRDVRATTTT
;
A
#
# COMPACT_ATOMS: atom_id res chain seq x y z
N MET A 1 3.46 9.21 -15.73
CA MET A 1 4.47 9.70 -14.76
C MET A 1 3.77 10.67 -13.82
N LEU A 2 3.96 10.59 -12.50
CA LEU A 2 3.44 11.64 -11.60
C LEU A 2 4.04 12.98 -11.96
N GLU A 3 3.21 14.01 -11.96
CA GLU A 3 3.66 15.38 -12.03
C GLU A 3 4.31 15.74 -10.69
N ILE A 4 5.26 16.69 -10.72
CA ILE A 4 5.93 17.20 -9.51
C ILE A 4 4.89 17.70 -8.47
N ARG A 5 3.74 18.18 -8.93
CA ARG A 5 2.63 18.65 -8.11
C ARG A 5 1.98 17.53 -7.28
N GLU A 6 2.00 16.29 -7.76
CA GLU A 6 1.42 15.12 -7.08
C GLU A 6 2.45 14.41 -6.19
N LEU A 7 3.74 14.57 -6.49
CA LEU A 7 4.83 13.99 -5.68
C LEU A 7 4.93 14.63 -4.30
N ARG A 8 4.76 15.96 -4.19
CA ARG A 8 4.85 16.65 -2.88
C ARG A 8 3.80 16.16 -1.87
N PRO A 9 2.49 16.07 -2.22
CA PRO A 9 1.50 15.47 -1.33
C PRO A 9 1.81 14.02 -0.96
N LEU A 10 2.31 13.22 -1.91
CA LEU A 10 2.69 11.83 -1.63
C LEU A 10 3.79 11.78 -0.56
N LEU A 11 4.88 12.51 -0.75
CA LEU A 11 5.98 12.54 0.20
C LEU A 11 5.56 13.07 1.57
N ALA A 12 4.64 14.05 1.62
CA ALA A 12 4.07 14.52 2.88
C ALA A 12 3.35 13.40 3.62
N ILE A 13 2.50 12.62 2.92
CA ILE A 13 1.77 11.49 3.50
C ILE A 13 2.72 10.38 3.98
N LEU A 14 3.77 10.07 3.20
CA LEU A 14 4.74 9.06 3.61
C LEU A 14 5.52 9.45 4.88
N ASN A 15 5.64 10.74 5.17
CA ASN A 15 6.28 11.26 6.38
C ASN A 15 5.35 11.31 7.61
N GLU A 16 4.09 10.90 7.48
CA GLU A 16 3.17 10.78 8.62
C GLU A 16 3.34 9.44 9.34
N ASP A 17 4.59 9.05 9.58
CA ASP A 17 4.96 7.74 10.15
C ASP A 17 4.76 7.66 11.67
N ASP A 18 4.37 8.77 12.30
CA ASP A 18 3.90 8.88 13.68
C ASP A 18 2.39 8.64 13.83
N LYS A 19 1.65 8.60 12.71
CA LYS A 19 0.19 8.40 12.71
C LYS A 19 -0.20 6.93 12.55
N PRO A 20 -1.40 6.53 13.01
CA PRO A 20 -1.95 5.20 12.73
C PRO A 20 -2.04 4.93 11.22
N LEU A 21 -1.70 3.71 10.80
CA LEU A 21 -1.65 3.33 9.38
C LEU A 21 -2.99 3.53 8.66
N GLU A 22 -4.10 3.28 9.34
CA GLU A 22 -5.46 3.49 8.82
C GLU A 22 -5.72 4.97 8.53
N GLN A 23 -5.20 5.86 9.39
CA GLN A 23 -5.30 7.30 9.20
C GLN A 23 -4.47 7.74 8.00
N VAL A 24 -3.24 7.24 7.85
CA VAL A 24 -2.37 7.59 6.73
C VAL A 24 -2.94 7.08 5.40
N ALA A 25 -3.48 5.86 5.38
CA ALA A 25 -4.15 5.31 4.21
C ALA A 25 -5.42 6.11 3.85
N SER A 26 -6.19 6.55 4.85
CA SER A 26 -7.32 7.47 4.63
C SER A 26 -6.87 8.82 4.05
N MET A 27 -5.79 9.41 4.56
CA MET A 27 -5.21 10.65 4.01
C MET A 27 -4.83 10.48 2.54
N PHE A 28 -4.24 9.35 2.16
CA PHE A 28 -3.94 9.02 0.76
C PHE A 28 -5.20 9.00 -0.11
N LEU A 29 -6.22 8.25 0.30
CA LEU A 29 -7.46 8.09 -0.47
C LEU A 29 -8.22 9.41 -0.64
N HIS A 30 -8.12 10.31 0.34
CA HIS A 30 -8.71 11.65 0.26
C HIS A 30 -7.88 12.63 -0.57
N THR A 31 -6.56 12.47 -0.59
CA THR A 31 -5.65 13.39 -1.30
C THR A 31 -5.63 13.12 -2.81
N PHE A 32 -5.69 11.85 -3.20
CA PHE A 32 -5.62 11.43 -4.60
C PHE A 32 -6.96 10.91 -5.09
N THR A 33 -7.33 11.24 -6.32
CA THR A 33 -8.56 10.71 -6.91
C THR A 33 -8.39 9.23 -7.27
N LYS A 34 -9.50 8.51 -7.42
CA LYS A 34 -9.45 7.10 -7.83
C LYS A 34 -8.68 6.87 -9.13
N SER A 35 -8.77 7.80 -10.09
CA SER A 35 -7.98 7.73 -11.33
C SER A 35 -6.47 7.88 -11.12
N ASP A 36 -6.05 8.50 -10.01
CA ASP A 36 -4.64 8.71 -9.69
C ASP A 36 -4.05 7.55 -8.87
N HIS A 37 -4.88 6.77 -8.16
CA HIS A 37 -4.43 5.75 -7.21
C HIS A 37 -3.45 4.75 -7.83
N PHE A 38 -3.74 4.24 -9.03
CA PHE A 38 -2.82 3.34 -9.74
C PHE A 38 -1.47 4.02 -10.04
N LYS A 39 -1.51 5.24 -10.60
CA LYS A 39 -0.34 6.01 -11.00
C LYS A 39 0.54 6.39 -9.79
N VAL A 40 -0.10 6.80 -8.69
CA VAL A 40 0.60 7.14 -7.45
C VAL A 40 1.17 5.87 -6.80
N GLY A 41 0.40 4.77 -6.79
CA GLY A 41 0.86 3.48 -6.32
C GLY A 41 2.09 2.96 -7.08
N CYS A 42 2.14 3.09 -8.41
CA CYS A 42 3.34 2.80 -9.18
C CYS A 42 4.56 3.62 -8.73
N THR A 43 4.35 4.87 -8.33
CA THR A 43 5.47 5.69 -7.81
C THR A 43 5.92 5.20 -6.45
N ILE A 44 5.00 4.79 -5.57
CA ILE A 44 5.36 4.15 -4.30
C ILE A 44 6.18 2.87 -4.57
N CYS A 45 5.80 2.05 -5.55
CA CYS A 45 6.57 0.87 -5.94
C CYS A 45 8.00 1.23 -6.35
N ILE A 46 8.19 2.25 -7.20
CA ILE A 46 9.52 2.72 -7.61
C ILE A 46 10.34 3.15 -6.38
N LEU A 47 9.74 3.93 -5.47
CA LEU A 47 10.43 4.38 -4.25
C LEU A 47 10.84 3.21 -3.34
N LEU A 48 10.03 2.15 -3.28
CA LEU A 48 10.33 0.92 -2.54
C LEU A 48 11.47 0.11 -3.18
N GLU A 49 11.44 -0.06 -4.51
CA GLU A 49 12.41 -0.85 -5.28
C GLU A 49 13.78 -0.16 -5.34
N ASP A 50 13.81 1.16 -5.51
CA ASP A 50 15.04 1.96 -5.58
C ASP A 50 15.63 2.27 -4.18
N ASN A 51 15.03 1.73 -3.10
CA ASN A 51 15.43 1.96 -1.71
C ASN A 51 15.52 3.46 -1.33
N LEU A 52 14.56 4.25 -1.81
CA LEU A 52 14.49 5.70 -1.57
C LEU A 52 13.67 6.07 -0.33
N LEU A 53 13.24 5.08 0.45
CA LEU A 53 12.38 5.25 1.63
C LEU A 53 13.09 4.76 2.89
N THR A 54 12.83 5.44 4.01
CA THR A 54 13.21 4.95 5.35
C THR A 54 12.40 3.72 5.74
N SER A 55 12.85 2.93 6.71
CA SER A 55 12.10 1.76 7.20
C SER A 55 10.66 2.11 7.58
N SER A 56 10.43 3.24 8.27
CA SER A 56 9.09 3.69 8.63
C SER A 56 8.23 4.06 7.42
N GLN A 57 8.80 4.77 6.44
CA GLN A 57 8.10 5.13 5.21
C GLN A 57 7.74 3.90 4.37
N ARG A 58 8.56 2.84 4.41
CA ARG A 58 8.26 1.55 3.75
C ARG A 58 7.04 0.88 4.38
N ILE A 59 6.95 0.86 5.71
CA ILE A 59 5.77 0.37 6.46
C ILE A 59 4.50 1.12 6.02
N VAL A 60 4.55 2.46 6.00
CA VAL A 60 3.45 3.31 5.53
C VAL A 60 3.07 2.98 4.08
N SER A 61 4.07 2.82 3.22
CA SER A 61 3.88 2.52 1.80
C SER A 61 3.13 1.20 1.58
N PHE A 62 3.52 0.12 2.26
CA PHE A 62 2.82 -1.17 2.15
C PHE A 62 1.38 -1.10 2.67
N ALA A 63 1.13 -0.33 3.73
CA ALA A 63 -0.22 -0.10 4.23
C ALA A 63 -1.11 0.61 3.18
N ILE A 64 -0.60 1.68 2.56
CA ILE A 64 -1.30 2.41 1.49
C ILE A 64 -1.58 1.48 0.30
N LEU A 65 -0.57 0.76 -0.20
CA LEU A 65 -0.73 -0.13 -1.36
C LEU A 65 -1.72 -1.27 -1.07
N SER A 66 -1.80 -1.73 0.19
CA SER A 66 -2.80 -2.73 0.59
C SER A 66 -4.21 -2.14 0.65
N GLU A 67 -4.34 -0.90 1.13
CA GLU A 67 -5.64 -0.24 1.30
C GLU A 67 -6.31 0.08 -0.05
N VAL A 68 -5.55 0.68 -0.96
CA VAL A 68 -6.04 1.10 -2.29
C VAL A 68 -6.77 -0.05 -2.99
N TYR A 69 -6.18 -1.25 -2.98
CA TYR A 69 -6.78 -2.39 -3.68
C TYR A 69 -7.82 -3.15 -2.88
N ARG A 70 -7.81 -3.03 -1.54
CA ARG A 70 -8.91 -3.56 -0.73
C ARG A 70 -10.23 -2.86 -1.09
N ILE A 71 -10.19 -1.54 -1.28
CA ILE A 71 -11.36 -0.72 -1.61
C ILE A 71 -11.86 -0.98 -3.04
N GLU A 72 -10.95 -1.21 -3.98
CA GLU A 72 -11.32 -1.43 -5.38
C GLU A 72 -12.02 -2.77 -5.64
N GLY A 73 -11.98 -3.71 -4.69
CA GLY A 73 -12.70 -4.99 -4.79
C GLY A 73 -12.23 -5.87 -5.95
N THR A 74 -11.05 -5.58 -6.50
CA THR A 74 -10.45 -6.29 -7.62
C THR A 74 -9.98 -7.68 -7.19
N THR A 75 -10.09 -8.64 -8.11
CA THR A 75 -9.67 -10.02 -7.88
C THR A 75 -8.15 -10.17 -7.80
N THR A 76 -7.39 -9.18 -8.27
CA THR A 76 -5.93 -9.16 -8.29
C THR A 76 -5.39 -7.79 -7.90
N ASN A 77 -4.45 -7.77 -6.95
CA ASN A 77 -3.71 -6.57 -6.56
C ASN A 77 -2.49 -6.46 -7.51
N PRO A 78 -2.40 -5.42 -8.37
CA PRO A 78 -1.31 -5.27 -9.34
C PRO A 78 0.04 -4.98 -8.68
N PHE A 79 0.05 -4.58 -7.41
CA PHE A 79 1.27 -4.32 -6.64
C PHE A 79 1.74 -5.55 -5.85
N LEU A 80 1.00 -6.66 -5.88
CA LEU A 80 1.36 -7.91 -5.20
C LEU A 80 2.82 -8.33 -5.44
N PRO A 81 3.40 -8.23 -6.66
CA PRO A 81 4.81 -8.57 -6.87
C PRO A 81 5.78 -7.81 -5.95
N VAL A 82 5.50 -6.55 -5.63
CA VAL A 82 6.35 -5.72 -4.75
C VAL A 82 6.29 -6.20 -3.31
N PHE A 83 5.13 -6.68 -2.84
CA PHE A 83 5.01 -7.29 -1.51
C PHE A 83 5.81 -8.60 -1.43
N LEU A 84 5.74 -9.43 -2.47
CA LEU A 84 6.47 -10.70 -2.52
C LEU A 84 7.99 -10.48 -2.58
N ASP A 85 8.43 -9.51 -3.38
CA ASP A 85 9.85 -9.15 -3.48
C ASP A 85 10.41 -8.69 -2.12
N ALA A 86 9.66 -7.86 -1.40
CA ALA A 86 10.04 -7.40 -0.06
C ALA A 86 10.05 -8.54 0.99
N LEU A 87 9.16 -9.53 0.87
CA LEU A 87 9.19 -10.73 1.72
C LEU A 87 10.42 -11.60 1.44
N GLU A 88 10.80 -11.76 0.18
CA GLU A 88 11.93 -12.59 -0.23
C GLU A 88 13.26 -11.91 0.13
N LYS A 89 13.44 -10.65 -0.31
CA LYS A 89 14.73 -9.94 -0.23
C LYS A 89 14.91 -9.07 1.00
N GLY A 90 13.82 -8.66 1.65
CA GLY A 90 13.89 -7.76 2.81
C GLY A 90 14.65 -8.39 3.99
N SER A 91 15.26 -7.55 4.82
CA SER A 91 15.91 -7.96 6.06
C SER A 91 15.14 -7.54 7.32
N ASP A 92 14.22 -6.57 7.20
CA ASP A 92 13.46 -6.05 8.33
C ASP A 92 12.31 -6.97 8.72
N LEU A 93 12.35 -7.48 9.95
CA LEU A 93 11.36 -8.45 10.44
C LEU A 93 9.99 -7.81 10.68
N CYS A 94 9.94 -6.53 11.06
CA CYS A 94 8.69 -5.81 11.30
C CYS A 94 7.95 -5.59 9.98
N GLU A 95 8.67 -5.18 8.93
CA GLU A 95 8.17 -5.05 7.57
C GLU A 95 7.60 -6.37 7.05
N LYS A 96 8.35 -7.47 7.17
CA LYS A 96 7.86 -8.78 6.73
C LYS A 96 6.60 -9.21 7.48
N LYS A 97 6.56 -9.04 8.80
CA LYS A 97 5.38 -9.36 9.62
C LYS A 97 4.17 -8.55 9.21
N LEU A 98 4.36 -7.24 8.96
CA LEU A 98 3.30 -6.37 8.47
C LEU A 98 2.78 -6.85 7.11
N ILE A 99 3.68 -7.11 6.15
CA ILE A 99 3.29 -7.57 4.82
C ILE A 99 2.47 -8.86 4.90
N VAL A 100 2.92 -9.85 5.69
CA VAL A 100 2.17 -11.10 5.89
C VAL A 100 0.79 -10.82 6.48
N HIS A 101 0.69 -9.93 7.47
CA HIS A 101 -0.60 -9.54 8.06
C HIS A 101 -1.54 -8.89 7.03
N LEU A 102 -1.04 -7.94 6.25
CA LEU A 102 -1.80 -7.24 5.20
C LEU A 102 -2.31 -8.19 4.11
N LEU A 103 -1.49 -9.15 3.68
CA LEU A 103 -1.89 -10.14 2.68
C LEU A 103 -2.89 -11.16 3.26
N SER A 104 -2.72 -11.56 4.52
CA SER A 104 -3.62 -12.50 5.19
C SER A 104 -5.02 -11.90 5.43
N ALA A 105 -5.08 -10.62 5.81
CA ALA A 105 -6.32 -9.89 6.00
C ALA A 105 -7.17 -9.79 4.71
N GLN A 106 -6.52 -9.80 3.54
CA GLN A 106 -7.22 -9.80 2.25
C GLN A 106 -7.86 -11.15 1.92
N GLY A 107 -7.26 -12.27 2.34
CA GLY A 107 -7.82 -13.62 2.15
C GLY A 107 -9.13 -13.80 2.92
N ALA A 108 -9.14 -13.45 4.20
CA ALA A 108 -10.30 -13.63 5.07
C ALA A 108 -11.57 -12.88 4.60
N ASN A 109 -11.41 -11.71 3.97
CA ASN A 109 -12.55 -10.91 3.51
C ASN A 109 -13.18 -11.44 2.20
N ARG A 110 -12.46 -12.27 1.44
CA ARG A 110 -12.99 -12.91 0.21
C ARG A 110 -13.92 -14.08 0.52
N ASP A 111 -13.60 -14.87 1.55
CA ASP A 111 -14.41 -16.03 1.96
C ASP A 111 -15.78 -15.62 2.52
N VAL A 112 -15.85 -14.47 3.20
CA VAL A 112 -17.12 -13.93 3.74
C VAL A 112 -18.06 -13.43 2.63
N ARG A 113 -17.53 -12.86 1.54
CA ARG A 113 -18.35 -12.41 0.40
C ARG A 113 -18.87 -13.55 -0.47
N ALA A 114 -18.18 -14.69 -0.51
CA ALA A 114 -18.62 -15.85 -1.27
C ALA A 114 -19.83 -16.57 -0.64
N THR A 115 -20.11 -16.34 0.64
CA THR A 115 -21.17 -17.05 1.39
C THR A 115 -22.50 -16.30 1.49
N THR A 116 -22.61 -15.08 0.94
CA THR A 116 -23.84 -14.26 1.03
C THR A 116 -24.74 -14.31 -0.20
N THR A 117 -24.50 -15.24 -1.13
CA THR A 117 -25.34 -15.42 -2.33
C THR A 117 -26.02 -16.79 -2.31
N THR A 118 -27.03 -16.94 -1.45
CA THR A 118 -28.02 -18.04 -1.50
C THR A 118 -29.35 -17.53 -1.00
#